data_AF-U1S1C9-F1
#
_entry.id   AF-U1S1C9-F1
#
_cell.length_a   1.000
_cell.length_b   1.000
_cell.length_c   1.000
_cell.angle_alpha   90.00
_cell.angle_beta   90.00
_cell.angle_gamma   90.00
#
_symmetry.space_group_name_H-M   'P 1'
#
loop_
_entity.id
_entity.type
_entity.pdbx_description
1 polymer ?
#
loop_
_entity_poly.entity_id
_entity_poly.type
_entity_poly.pdbx_seq_one_letter_code
_entity_poly.pdbx_strand_id
1 'polypeptide(L)'
;MKEPESMSEDFSAAEPLLAEYADIEAEMAGPAAADPGAMRRLGRRYAELGRVVAAYRAWQTASADLADARELAAEDEDFAAEVPGLEAAATEAGEHLREVLVPRDPDDARDVIIEVKAGEGGEESALFASDLARMYSRYAERQGWAVEVLDATDSDLGGYKDVRLVIKTRGPVEPQDGVWAHLKYEGGVHRVQRVPVTESQGRIHTSAAGVLVMPEADDPGELQIDAADLRIDVFRSSGPGGQSVNTTDSAVRITHLPSGIVVSMQNEKSQLQNKEAAMRVLRARLLAERAAAAAAEAAQARRSQVRTVDRSERIRTYNFPENRIADHRTGFKAYNLDAVLDGDLGPVIASAIAMDEAERLSQVGEGSGS
;
A
#
# COMPACT_ATOMS: atom_id res chain seq x y z
N MET A 1 12.22 47.13 -13.67
CA MET A 1 10.97 46.42 -13.37
C MET A 1 11.00 45.20 -14.27
N LYS A 2 11.32 44.02 -13.72
CA LYS A 2 11.33 42.78 -14.51
C LYS A 2 9.88 42.43 -14.78
N GLU A 3 9.52 42.24 -16.04
CA GLU A 3 8.27 41.57 -16.42
C GLU A 3 8.21 40.20 -15.74
N PRO A 4 7.05 39.78 -15.21
CA PRO A 4 6.90 38.41 -14.73
C PRO A 4 7.04 37.49 -15.96
N GLU A 5 7.99 36.56 -15.91
CA GLU A 5 8.08 35.46 -16.88
C GLU A 5 6.74 34.72 -16.83
N SER A 6 5.90 34.86 -17.86
CA SER A 6 4.75 33.99 -18.05
C SER A 6 5.28 32.61 -18.41
N MET A 7 5.64 31.82 -17.39
CA MET A 7 5.82 30.39 -17.54
C MET A 7 4.45 29.84 -17.95
N SER A 8 4.26 29.53 -19.23
CA SER A 8 3.20 28.60 -19.61
C SER A 8 3.54 27.29 -18.94
N GLU A 9 2.87 26.99 -17.83
CA GLU A 9 3.08 25.76 -17.09
C GLU A 9 2.64 24.58 -17.97
N ASP A 10 3.60 23.75 -18.37
CA ASP A 10 3.34 22.56 -19.17
C ASP A 10 3.00 21.38 -18.25
N PHE A 11 1.72 21.03 -18.19
CA PHE A 11 1.20 19.86 -17.47
C PHE A 11 1.02 18.63 -18.39
N SER A 12 1.81 18.52 -19.46
CA SER A 12 1.81 17.37 -20.37
C SER A 12 2.00 16.01 -19.66
N ALA A 13 2.64 16.00 -18.49
CA ALA A 13 2.75 14.81 -17.63
C ALA A 13 1.39 14.25 -17.16
N ALA A 14 0.31 15.04 -17.18
CA ALA A 14 -1.03 14.59 -16.84
C ALA A 14 -1.71 13.80 -17.98
N GLU A 15 -1.31 14.00 -19.24
CA GLU A 15 -2.00 13.43 -20.41
C GLU A 15 -2.08 11.89 -20.39
N PRO A 16 -1.02 11.13 -20.04
CA PRO A 16 -1.11 9.67 -19.93
C PRO A 16 -2.12 9.23 -18.86
N LEU A 17 -2.24 9.97 -17.76
CA LEU A 17 -3.16 9.68 -16.66
C LEU A 17 -4.62 9.94 -17.07
N LEU A 18 -4.86 10.98 -17.88
CA LEU A 18 -6.18 11.26 -18.46
C LEU A 18 -6.61 10.16 -19.44
N ALA A 19 -5.67 9.66 -20.26
CA ALA A 19 -5.93 8.55 -21.18
C ALA A 19 -6.26 7.25 -20.41
N GLU A 20 -5.46 6.93 -19.39
CA GLU A 20 -5.69 5.77 -18.53
C GLU A 20 -7.07 5.83 -17.85
N TYR A 21 -7.49 7.01 -17.36
CA TYR A 21 -8.82 7.19 -16.77
C TYR A 21 -9.94 6.84 -17.75
N ALA A 22 -9.84 7.28 -19.00
CA ALA A 22 -10.83 6.99 -20.04
C ALA A 22 -10.86 5.50 -20.42
N ASP A 23 -9.69 4.86 -20.47
CA ASP A 23 -9.58 3.41 -20.74
C ASP A 23 -10.24 2.59 -19.61
N ILE A 24 -10.00 2.96 -18.35
CA ILE A 24 -10.62 2.31 -17.19
C ILE A 24 -12.13 2.51 -17.18
N GLU A 25 -12.61 3.72 -17.50
CA GLU A 25 -14.05 4.00 -17.63
C GLU A 25 -14.71 3.07 -18.65
N ALA A 26 -14.07 2.88 -19.81
CA ALA A 26 -14.53 1.98 -20.85
C ALA A 26 -14.47 0.50 -20.42
N GLU A 27 -13.43 0.08 -19.70
CA GLU A 27 -13.26 -1.29 -19.22
C GLU A 27 -14.32 -1.65 -18.15
N MET A 28 -14.57 -0.73 -17.21
CA MET A 28 -15.61 -0.87 -16.18
C MET A 28 -17.02 -0.91 -16.79
N ALA A 29 -17.28 -0.13 -17.84
CA ALA A 29 -18.54 -0.14 -18.57
C ALA A 29 -18.73 -1.40 -19.46
N GLY A 30 -17.68 -2.19 -19.69
CA GLY A 30 -17.69 -3.33 -20.60
C GLY A 30 -17.18 -4.64 -19.97
N PRO A 31 -15.98 -5.13 -20.34
CA PRO A 31 -15.51 -6.48 -19.99
C PRO A 31 -15.43 -6.77 -18.49
N ALA A 32 -15.07 -5.77 -17.67
CA ALA A 32 -14.91 -5.95 -16.23
C ALA A 32 -16.23 -5.92 -15.45
N ALA A 33 -17.35 -5.53 -16.08
CA ALA A 33 -18.66 -5.45 -15.45
C ALA A 33 -19.14 -6.76 -14.80
N ALA A 34 -18.67 -7.90 -15.32
CA ALA A 34 -19.05 -9.22 -14.84
C ALA A 34 -18.12 -9.80 -13.76
N ASP A 35 -16.97 -9.18 -13.48
CA ASP A 35 -15.99 -9.66 -12.48
C ASP A 35 -15.95 -8.71 -11.26
N PRO A 36 -16.49 -9.12 -10.10
CA PRO A 36 -16.44 -8.33 -8.87
C PRO A 36 -15.03 -7.99 -8.39
N GLY A 37 -14.03 -8.84 -8.70
CA GLY A 37 -12.63 -8.61 -8.35
C GLY A 37 -12.00 -7.52 -9.22
N ALA A 38 -12.17 -7.62 -10.55
CA ALA A 38 -11.74 -6.59 -11.49
C ALA A 38 -12.42 -5.25 -11.21
N MET A 39 -13.74 -5.24 -10.94
CA MET A 39 -14.49 -4.01 -10.65
C MET A 39 -13.97 -3.29 -9.40
N ARG A 40 -13.60 -4.03 -8.34
CA ARG A 40 -12.98 -3.45 -7.15
C ARG A 40 -11.60 -2.86 -7.44
N ARG A 41 -10.76 -3.57 -8.19
CA ARG A 41 -9.42 -3.12 -8.57
C ARG A 41 -9.47 -1.86 -9.44
N LEU A 42 -10.26 -1.89 -10.51
CA LEU A 42 -10.42 -0.77 -11.45
C LEU A 42 -11.10 0.42 -10.78
N GLY A 43 -12.12 0.19 -9.95
CA GLY A 43 -12.80 1.26 -9.24
C GLY A 43 -11.88 2.08 -8.33
N ARG A 44 -10.86 1.45 -7.72
CA ARG A 44 -9.84 2.16 -6.93
C ARG A 44 -8.97 3.05 -7.81
N ARG A 45 -8.45 2.53 -8.92
CA ARG A 45 -7.62 3.30 -9.86
C ARG A 45 -8.41 4.41 -10.53
N TYR A 46 -9.68 4.17 -10.87
CA TYR A 46 -10.59 5.18 -11.39
C TYR A 46 -10.81 6.33 -10.39
N ALA A 47 -11.06 6.02 -9.12
CA ALA A 47 -11.21 7.04 -8.07
C ALA A 47 -9.92 7.85 -7.87
N GLU A 48 -8.76 7.19 -7.91
CA GLU A 48 -7.44 7.84 -7.81
C GLU A 48 -7.23 8.84 -8.96
N LEU A 49 -7.38 8.38 -10.21
CA LEU A 49 -7.19 9.20 -11.41
C LEU A 49 -8.25 10.29 -11.56
N GLY A 50 -9.48 10.05 -11.06
CA GLY A 50 -10.56 11.04 -11.10
C GLY A 50 -10.19 12.36 -10.43
N ARG A 51 -9.33 12.34 -9.40
CA ARG A 51 -8.82 13.55 -8.76
C ARG A 51 -7.86 14.33 -9.65
N VAL A 52 -6.95 13.63 -10.34
CA VAL A 52 -6.05 14.22 -11.34
C VAL A 52 -6.85 14.84 -12.47
N VAL A 53 -7.85 14.12 -13.00
CA VAL A 53 -8.75 14.61 -14.06
C VAL A 53 -9.51 15.87 -13.61
N ALA A 54 -10.04 15.88 -12.38
CA ALA A 54 -10.77 17.02 -11.84
C ALA A 54 -9.86 18.26 -11.68
N ALA A 55 -8.67 18.09 -11.10
CA ALA A 55 -7.68 19.16 -10.94
C ALA A 55 -7.20 19.69 -12.30
N TYR A 56 -6.94 18.79 -13.25
CA TYR A 56 -6.49 19.16 -14.60
C TYR A 56 -7.56 19.99 -15.33
N ARG A 57 -8.83 19.56 -15.27
CA ARG A 57 -9.94 20.31 -15.87
C ARG A 57 -10.13 21.68 -15.21
N ALA A 58 -9.99 21.77 -13.89
CA ALA A 58 -10.08 23.05 -13.17
C ALA A 58 -8.98 24.02 -13.61
N TRP A 59 -7.74 23.54 -13.71
CA TRP A 59 -6.61 24.32 -14.22
C TRP A 59 -6.81 24.73 -15.69
N GLN A 60 -7.29 23.82 -16.54
CA GLN A 60 -7.53 24.09 -17.96
C GLN A 60 -8.60 25.17 -18.15
N THR A 61 -9.69 25.10 -17.39
CA THR A 61 -10.74 26.15 -17.40
C THR A 61 -10.18 27.49 -16.92
N ALA A 62 -9.52 27.52 -15.75
CA ALA A 62 -8.96 28.77 -15.22
C ALA A 62 -7.91 29.40 -16.15
N SER A 63 -7.09 28.57 -16.82
CA SER A 63 -6.11 29.03 -17.79
C SER A 63 -6.75 29.55 -19.08
N ALA A 64 -7.84 28.92 -19.55
CA ALA A 64 -8.60 29.40 -20.69
C ALA A 64 -9.31 30.73 -20.38
N ASP A 65 -9.97 30.83 -19.22
CA ASP A 65 -10.65 32.05 -18.77
C ASP A 65 -9.65 33.22 -18.66
N LEU A 66 -8.45 32.97 -18.13
CA LEU A 66 -7.38 33.98 -18.07
C LEU A 66 -6.89 34.39 -19.46
N ALA A 67 -6.74 33.44 -20.39
CA ALA A 67 -6.30 33.73 -21.75
C ALA A 67 -7.34 34.59 -22.49
N ASP A 68 -8.62 34.21 -22.42
CA ASP A 68 -9.73 34.94 -23.03
C ASP A 68 -9.86 36.35 -22.43
N ALA A 69 -9.76 36.49 -21.10
CA ALA A 69 -9.80 37.79 -20.44
C ALA A 69 -8.62 38.69 -20.83
N ARG A 70 -7.42 38.12 -21.02
CA ARG A 70 -6.24 38.87 -21.49
C ARG A 70 -6.39 39.35 -22.94
N GLU A 71 -7.03 38.56 -23.80
CA GLU A 71 -7.34 38.97 -25.17
C GLU A 71 -8.36 40.11 -25.18
N LEU A 72 -9.45 39.98 -24.42
CA LEU A 72 -10.50 41.00 -24.32
C LEU A 72 -10.03 42.29 -23.63
N ALA A 73 -9.13 42.20 -22.66
CA ALA A 73 -8.53 43.36 -21.98
C ALA A 73 -7.72 44.27 -22.92
N ALA A 74 -7.33 43.78 -24.10
CA ALA A 74 -6.71 44.62 -25.12
C ALA A 74 -7.71 45.56 -25.82
N GLU A 75 -9.01 45.26 -25.74
CA GLU A 75 -10.09 45.98 -26.40
C GLU A 75 -10.99 46.76 -25.42
N ASP A 76 -11.07 46.34 -24.15
CA ASP A 76 -11.95 46.93 -23.13
C ASP A 76 -11.30 46.95 -21.73
N GLU A 77 -11.22 48.14 -21.12
CA GLU A 77 -10.61 48.37 -19.79
C GLU A 77 -11.38 47.68 -18.65
N ASP A 78 -12.67 47.40 -18.81
CA ASP A 78 -13.46 46.72 -17.79
C ASP A 78 -12.98 45.26 -17.60
N PHE A 79 -12.55 44.59 -18.68
CA PHE A 79 -11.96 43.24 -18.60
C PHE A 79 -10.54 43.26 -18.01
N ALA A 80 -9.79 44.34 -18.21
CA ALA A 80 -8.46 44.50 -17.61
C ALA A 80 -8.50 44.50 -16.08
N ALA A 81 -9.62 44.92 -15.48
CA ALA A 81 -9.82 44.90 -14.03
C ALA A 81 -10.03 43.48 -13.46
N GLU A 82 -10.47 42.51 -14.27
CA GLU A 82 -10.73 41.13 -13.85
C GLU A 82 -9.49 40.22 -13.96
N VAL A 83 -8.54 40.56 -14.84
CA VAL A 83 -7.32 39.77 -15.11
C VAL A 83 -6.53 39.39 -13.84
N PRO A 84 -6.29 40.28 -12.85
CA PRO A 84 -5.53 39.90 -11.66
C PRO A 84 -6.20 38.80 -10.82
N GLY A 85 -7.54 38.76 -10.79
CA GLY A 85 -8.29 37.72 -10.07
C GLY A 85 -8.22 36.37 -10.78
N LEU A 86 -8.36 36.38 -12.11
CA LEU A 86 -8.23 35.18 -12.95
C LEU A 86 -6.79 34.64 -12.94
N GLU A 87 -5.79 35.50 -12.88
CA GLU A 87 -4.39 35.10 -12.77
C GLU A 87 -4.09 34.40 -11.44
N ALA A 88 -4.63 34.93 -10.34
CA ALA A 88 -4.54 34.27 -9.03
C ALA A 88 -5.24 32.90 -9.04
N ALA A 89 -6.44 32.82 -9.63
CA ALA A 89 -7.19 31.56 -9.73
C ALA A 89 -6.47 30.51 -10.60
N ALA A 90 -5.90 30.91 -11.73
CA ALA A 90 -5.12 30.01 -12.59
C ALA A 90 -3.84 29.52 -11.88
N THR A 91 -3.18 30.40 -11.13
CA THR A 91 -2.00 30.05 -10.32
C THR A 91 -2.37 29.03 -9.23
N GLU A 92 -3.43 29.29 -8.45
CA GLU A 92 -3.91 28.39 -7.40
C GLU A 92 -4.32 27.03 -7.98
N ALA A 93 -5.02 27.01 -9.12
CA ALA A 93 -5.39 25.77 -9.81
C ALA A 93 -4.16 25.00 -10.33
N GLY A 94 -3.12 25.70 -10.79
CA GLY A 94 -1.85 25.12 -11.22
C GLY A 94 -1.05 24.54 -10.04
N GLU A 95 -0.98 25.23 -8.91
CA GLU A 95 -0.38 24.71 -7.67
C GLU A 95 -1.12 23.46 -7.17
N HIS A 96 -2.45 23.49 -7.14
CA HIS A 96 -3.24 22.33 -6.77
C HIS A 96 -3.04 21.13 -7.72
N LEU A 97 -2.97 21.38 -9.03
CA LEU A 97 -2.69 20.33 -10.01
C LEU A 97 -1.30 19.72 -9.79
N ARG A 98 -0.28 20.53 -9.48
CA ARG A 98 1.05 19.99 -9.14
C ARG A 98 1.00 19.06 -7.93
N GLU A 99 0.31 19.46 -6.88
CA GLU A 99 0.16 18.64 -5.67
C GLU A 99 -0.51 17.30 -5.99
N VAL A 100 -1.58 17.31 -6.79
CA VAL A 100 -2.32 16.11 -7.16
C VAL A 100 -1.56 15.21 -8.14
N LEU A 101 -0.66 15.79 -8.96
CA LEU A 101 0.21 15.05 -9.88
C LEU A 101 1.38 14.34 -9.19
N VAL A 102 1.69 14.66 -7.93
CA VAL A 102 2.69 13.91 -7.17
C VAL A 102 2.23 12.45 -7.06
N PRO A 103 3.00 11.48 -7.60
CA PRO A 103 2.60 10.08 -7.56
C PRO A 103 2.35 9.63 -6.14
N ARG A 104 1.13 9.13 -5.89
CA ARG A 104 0.79 8.54 -4.61
C ARG A 104 1.22 7.09 -4.56
N ASP A 105 1.29 6.58 -3.35
CA ASP A 105 1.49 5.16 -3.13
C ASP A 105 0.20 4.41 -3.51
N PRO A 106 0.26 3.42 -4.42
CA PRO A 106 -0.92 2.68 -4.88
C PRO A 106 -1.64 1.94 -3.74
N ASP A 107 -0.96 1.72 -2.61
CA ASP A 107 -1.51 1.06 -1.44
C ASP A 107 -2.14 2.03 -0.43
N ASP A 108 -2.09 3.36 -0.64
CA ASP A 108 -2.57 4.39 0.30
C ASP A 108 -3.99 4.12 0.84
N ALA A 109 -4.90 3.65 -0.02
CA ALA A 109 -6.28 3.35 0.34
C ALA A 109 -6.49 1.98 1.03
N ARG A 110 -5.44 1.16 1.18
CA ARG A 110 -5.56 -0.20 1.70
C ARG A 110 -5.67 -0.22 3.22
N ASP A 111 -6.35 -1.27 3.68
CA ASP A 111 -6.32 -1.73 5.06
C ASP A 111 -4.92 -2.26 5.42
N VAL A 112 -4.63 -2.40 6.70
CA VAL A 112 -3.27 -2.68 7.18
C VAL A 112 -3.24 -3.83 8.17
N ILE A 113 -2.19 -4.64 8.06
CA ILE A 113 -1.75 -5.58 9.08
C ILE A 113 -0.57 -4.98 9.83
N ILE A 114 -0.71 -4.81 11.14
CA ILE A 114 0.38 -4.40 12.04
C ILE A 114 0.81 -5.61 12.87
N GLU A 115 2.10 -5.93 12.84
CA GLU A 115 2.71 -6.95 13.68
C GLU A 115 3.68 -6.28 14.66
N VAL A 116 3.44 -6.44 15.97
CA VAL A 116 4.30 -5.90 17.03
C VAL A 116 5.01 -7.06 17.70
N LYS A 117 6.35 -7.02 17.71
CA LYS A 117 7.21 -8.06 18.29
C LYS A 117 8.07 -7.49 19.41
N ALA A 118 8.14 -8.22 20.52
CA ALA A 118 9.08 -7.93 21.60
C ALA A 118 10.53 -8.08 21.11
N GLY A 119 11.40 -7.13 21.47
CA GLY A 119 12.81 -7.10 21.11
C GLY A 119 13.75 -7.21 22.31
N GLU A 120 14.89 -6.51 22.25
CA GLU A 120 15.84 -6.40 23.36
C GLU A 120 15.16 -5.79 24.60
N GLY A 121 15.27 -6.45 25.75
CA GLY A 121 14.65 -5.99 27.01
C GLY A 121 13.89 -7.07 27.79
N GLY A 122 13.74 -8.28 27.23
CA GLY A 122 13.09 -9.41 27.92
C GLY A 122 11.61 -9.14 28.19
N GLU A 123 11.13 -9.42 29.40
CA GLU A 123 9.73 -9.21 29.77
C GLU A 123 9.27 -7.75 29.62
N GLU A 124 10.20 -6.79 29.78
CA GLU A 124 9.88 -5.37 29.60
C GLU A 124 9.57 -5.03 28.12
N SER A 125 10.25 -5.67 27.16
CA SER A 125 9.93 -5.46 25.75
C SER A 125 8.58 -6.04 25.36
N ALA A 126 8.11 -7.10 26.05
CA ALA A 126 6.78 -7.66 25.85
C ALA A 126 5.66 -6.76 26.40
N LEU A 127 5.89 -6.14 27.57
CA LEU A 127 4.99 -5.11 28.10
C LEU A 127 4.92 -3.90 27.16
N PHE A 128 6.07 -3.45 26.65
CA PHE A 128 6.11 -2.33 25.71
C PHE A 128 5.45 -2.66 24.36
N ALA A 129 5.59 -3.90 23.86
CA ALA A 129 4.85 -4.35 22.68
C ALA A 129 3.33 -4.27 22.88
N SER A 130 2.84 -4.59 24.08
CA SER A 130 1.43 -4.41 24.45
C SER A 130 1.02 -2.95 24.52
N ASP A 131 1.88 -2.06 25.01
CA ASP A 131 1.61 -0.62 25.02
C ASP A 131 1.47 -0.08 23.59
N LEU A 132 2.34 -0.50 22.67
CA LEU A 132 2.28 -0.13 21.26
C LEU A 132 1.02 -0.68 20.57
N ALA A 133 0.68 -1.94 20.81
CA ALA A 133 -0.54 -2.54 20.26
C ALA A 133 -1.78 -1.77 20.73
N ARG A 134 -1.88 -1.46 22.03
CA ARG A 134 -2.97 -0.65 22.61
C ARG A 134 -3.02 0.76 22.01
N MET A 135 -1.86 1.38 21.84
CA MET A 135 -1.70 2.71 21.26
C MET A 135 -2.24 2.74 19.82
N TYR A 136 -1.87 1.79 18.98
CA TYR A 136 -2.37 1.70 17.59
C TYR A 136 -3.86 1.39 17.54
N SER A 137 -4.37 0.49 18.39
CA SER A 137 -5.81 0.21 18.47
C SER A 137 -6.61 1.47 18.82
N ARG A 138 -6.16 2.25 19.80
CA ARG A 138 -6.81 3.51 20.19
C ARG A 138 -6.73 4.58 19.12
N TYR A 139 -5.59 4.69 18.42
CA TYR A 139 -5.48 5.60 17.29
C TYR A 139 -6.48 5.23 16.18
N ALA A 140 -6.56 3.95 15.82
CA ALA A 140 -7.50 3.47 14.82
C ALA A 140 -8.96 3.71 15.21
N GLU A 141 -9.34 3.47 16.47
CA GLU A 141 -10.67 3.79 17.00
C GLU A 141 -11.02 5.28 16.87
N ARG A 142 -10.06 6.17 17.14
CA ARG A 142 -10.23 7.63 16.98
C ARG A 142 -10.38 8.05 15.52
N GLN A 143 -9.72 7.36 14.60
CA GLN A 143 -9.90 7.54 13.15
C GLN A 143 -11.20 6.90 12.62
N GLY A 144 -11.98 6.23 13.49
CA GLY A 144 -13.22 5.57 13.10
C GLY A 144 -13.01 4.25 12.36
N TRP A 145 -11.80 3.70 12.37
CA TRP A 145 -11.45 2.41 11.78
C TRP A 145 -11.86 1.24 12.70
N ALA A 146 -11.97 0.06 12.11
CA ALA A 146 -12.17 -1.20 12.84
C ALA A 146 -10.82 -1.84 13.13
N VAL A 147 -10.70 -2.47 14.32
CA VAL A 147 -9.48 -3.17 14.73
C VAL A 147 -9.85 -4.59 15.11
N GLU A 148 -9.10 -5.56 14.61
CA GLU A 148 -9.25 -6.98 14.90
C GLU A 148 -7.88 -7.57 15.28
N VAL A 149 -7.84 -8.39 16.34
CA VAL A 149 -6.64 -9.15 16.69
C VAL A 149 -6.69 -10.46 15.92
N LEU A 150 -5.75 -10.67 14.99
CA LEU A 150 -5.65 -11.93 14.24
C LEU A 150 -4.99 -13.03 15.06
N ASP A 151 -3.90 -12.69 15.73
CA ASP A 151 -3.05 -13.62 16.47
C ASP A 151 -2.30 -12.87 17.57
N ALA A 152 -2.07 -13.53 18.69
CA ALA A 152 -1.34 -12.97 19.82
C ALA A 152 -0.63 -14.08 20.61
N THR A 153 0.63 -13.85 20.96
CA THR A 153 1.42 -14.68 21.85
C THR A 153 1.73 -13.89 23.11
N ASP A 154 1.10 -14.28 24.21
CA ASP A 154 1.29 -13.63 25.51
C ASP A 154 2.68 -13.91 26.12
N SER A 155 3.14 -12.99 26.97
CA SER A 155 4.27 -13.21 27.87
C SER A 155 3.83 -13.63 29.27
N ASP A 156 4.73 -14.29 30.00
CA ASP A 156 4.42 -14.87 31.32
C ASP A 156 4.10 -13.79 32.38
N LEU A 157 4.70 -12.60 32.26
CA LEU A 157 4.45 -11.45 33.14
C LEU A 157 3.44 -10.44 32.56
N GLY A 158 2.71 -10.84 31.52
CA GLY A 158 1.77 -9.99 30.79
C GLY A 158 2.41 -9.26 29.61
N GLY A 159 1.55 -8.72 28.76
CA GLY A 159 1.95 -8.15 27.46
C GLY A 159 2.18 -9.22 26.39
N TYR A 160 2.73 -8.82 25.25
CA TYR A 160 2.83 -9.67 24.06
C TYR A 160 4.28 -9.90 23.64
N LYS A 161 4.65 -11.15 23.42
CA LYS A 161 5.87 -11.50 22.67
C LYS A 161 5.70 -11.18 21.18
N ASP A 162 4.50 -11.45 20.67
CA ASP A 162 4.09 -11.18 19.29
C ASP A 162 2.59 -10.88 19.29
N VAL A 163 2.16 -9.86 18.56
CA VAL A 163 0.73 -9.59 18.33
C VAL A 163 0.52 -9.05 16.93
N ARG A 164 -0.50 -9.58 16.25
CA ARG A 164 -0.91 -9.16 14.91
C ARG A 164 -2.30 -8.56 14.95
N LEU A 165 -2.38 -7.30 14.55
CA LEU A 165 -3.60 -6.53 14.42
C LEU A 165 -3.92 -6.33 12.94
N VAL A 166 -5.20 -6.37 12.62
CA VAL A 166 -5.75 -5.90 11.35
C VAL A 166 -6.53 -4.64 11.63
N ILE A 167 -6.25 -3.59 10.86
CA ILE A 167 -6.92 -2.30 10.97
C ILE A 167 -7.58 -2.01 9.63
N LYS A 168 -8.90 -1.88 9.65
CA LYS A 168 -9.74 -1.71 8.45
C LYS A 168 -10.53 -0.43 8.46
N THR A 169 -10.67 0.16 7.28
CA THR A 169 -11.66 1.19 7.02
C THR A 169 -13.08 0.60 7.17
N ARG A 170 -14.06 1.41 7.63
CA ARG A 170 -15.45 0.97 7.77
C ARG A 170 -16.29 1.15 6.50
N GLY A 171 -15.70 1.75 5.47
CA GLY A 171 -16.32 2.06 4.19
C GLY A 171 -15.29 2.59 3.20
N PRO A 172 -15.73 2.97 1.99
CA PRO A 172 -14.86 3.59 1.01
C PRO A 172 -14.26 4.89 1.57
N VAL A 173 -12.95 5.04 1.43
CA VAL A 173 -12.23 6.26 1.83
C VAL A 173 -11.43 6.78 0.66
N GLU A 174 -11.21 8.09 0.64
CA GLU A 174 -10.20 8.69 -0.21
C GLU A 174 -8.83 8.10 0.15
N PRO A 175 -7.93 7.86 -0.83
CA PRO A 175 -6.62 7.27 -0.55
C PRO A 175 -5.81 7.95 0.57
N GLN A 176 -5.90 9.28 0.74
CA GLN A 176 -5.23 9.96 1.87
C GLN A 176 -5.70 9.53 3.25
N ASP A 177 -6.97 9.15 3.35
CA ASP A 177 -7.62 8.80 4.61
C ASP A 177 -7.59 7.27 4.84
N GLY A 178 -6.89 6.54 3.98
CA GLY A 178 -6.67 5.11 4.09
C GLY A 178 -5.74 4.76 5.26
N VAL A 179 -5.90 3.53 5.76
CA VAL A 179 -5.13 3.07 6.92
C VAL A 179 -3.64 3.01 6.60
N TRP A 180 -3.28 2.52 5.40
CA TRP A 180 -1.89 2.47 4.94
C TRP A 180 -1.25 3.83 4.82
N ALA A 181 -1.95 4.80 4.22
CA ALA A 181 -1.46 6.18 4.08
C ALA A 181 -1.01 6.80 5.41
N HIS A 182 -1.66 6.42 6.52
CA HIS A 182 -1.32 6.89 7.86
C HIS A 182 -0.27 6.03 8.57
N LEU A 183 -0.41 4.69 8.52
CA LEU A 183 0.36 3.79 9.40
C LEU A 183 1.63 3.23 8.76
N LYS A 184 1.86 3.39 7.45
CA LYS A 184 3.07 2.88 6.77
C LYS A 184 4.38 3.36 7.38
N TYR A 185 4.37 4.52 8.03
CA TYR A 185 5.55 5.10 8.71
C TYR A 185 5.80 4.53 10.12
N GLU A 186 4.94 3.65 10.62
CA GLU A 186 5.11 2.99 11.91
C GLU A 186 6.03 1.75 11.82
N GLY A 187 6.42 1.32 10.63
CA GLY A 187 7.37 0.23 10.44
C GLY A 187 8.78 0.59 10.93
N GLY A 188 9.34 -0.21 11.84
CA GLY A 188 10.70 -0.04 12.36
C GLY A 188 10.86 -0.45 13.82
N VAL A 189 12.00 -0.05 14.41
CA VAL A 189 12.30 -0.33 15.83
C VAL A 189 11.87 0.85 16.71
N HIS A 190 11.07 0.55 17.72
CA HIS A 190 10.59 1.48 18.74
C HIS A 190 11.36 1.25 20.03
N ARG A 191 11.99 2.31 20.57
CA ARG A 191 12.79 2.23 21.79
C ARG A 191 12.06 2.86 22.97
N VAL A 192 11.97 2.17 24.10
CA VAL A 192 11.42 2.70 25.35
C VAL A 192 12.49 2.90 26.41
N GLN A 193 12.37 3.98 27.18
CA GLN A 193 13.18 4.28 28.36
C GLN A 193 12.25 4.55 29.54
N ARG A 194 12.15 3.59 30.45
CA ARG A 194 11.34 3.72 31.69
C ARG A 194 11.91 2.84 32.79
N VAL A 195 11.37 3.01 34.01
CA VAL A 195 11.59 2.05 35.10
C VAL A 195 10.66 0.86 34.87
N PRO A 196 11.16 -0.35 34.56
CA PRO A 196 10.31 -1.51 34.31
C PRO A 196 9.50 -1.89 35.54
N VAL A 197 8.35 -2.52 35.30
CA VAL A 197 7.53 -3.09 36.39
C VAL A 197 8.29 -4.19 37.14
N THR A 198 9.25 -4.83 36.48
CA THR A 198 10.09 -5.90 37.02
C THR A 198 11.34 -5.40 37.78
N GLU A 199 11.57 -4.09 37.87
CA GLU A 199 12.76 -3.50 38.53
C GLU A 199 12.42 -2.90 39.90
N SER A 200 13.14 -3.34 40.94
CA SER A 200 12.89 -2.96 42.34
C SER A 200 13.69 -1.73 42.81
N GLN A 201 14.78 -1.35 42.13
CA GLN A 201 15.68 -0.26 42.55
C GLN A 201 15.37 1.09 41.88
N GLY A 202 14.34 1.18 41.04
CA GLY A 202 13.98 2.42 40.37
C GLY A 202 14.94 2.82 39.24
N ARG A 203 15.74 1.88 38.72
CA ARG A 203 16.67 2.16 37.62
C ARG A 203 15.92 2.21 36.29
N ILE A 204 16.29 3.17 35.45
CA ILE A 204 15.75 3.29 34.10
C ILE A 204 16.42 2.25 33.22
N HIS A 205 15.61 1.40 32.59
CA HIS A 205 16.06 0.46 31.57
C HIS A 205 15.73 1.00 30.19
N THR A 206 16.49 0.54 29.19
CA THR A 206 16.22 0.82 27.78
C THR A 206 15.90 -0.50 27.10
N SER A 207 14.69 -0.58 26.53
CA SER A 207 14.18 -1.76 25.82
C SER A 207 13.72 -1.37 24.42
N ALA A 208 13.49 -2.34 23.55
CA ALA A 208 13.04 -2.14 22.19
C ALA A 208 11.94 -3.13 21.78
N ALA A 209 11.06 -2.71 20.89
CA ALA A 209 10.07 -3.55 20.21
C ALA A 209 10.11 -3.25 18.70
N GLY A 210 9.89 -4.27 17.88
CA GLY A 210 9.80 -4.14 16.43
C GLY A 210 8.34 -4.01 16.01
N VAL A 211 8.04 -3.08 15.13
CA VAL A 211 6.73 -2.92 14.51
C VAL A 211 6.91 -3.15 13.01
N LEU A 212 6.09 -4.03 12.45
CA LEU A 212 6.02 -4.28 11.01
C LEU A 212 4.64 -3.88 10.54
N VAL A 213 4.59 -3.17 9.42
CA VAL A 213 3.35 -2.67 8.83
C VAL A 213 3.27 -3.18 7.40
N MET A 214 2.17 -3.82 7.05
CA MET A 214 1.97 -4.38 5.71
C MET A 214 0.58 -4.01 5.20
N PRO A 215 0.42 -3.67 3.91
CA PRO A 215 -0.90 -3.49 3.35
C PRO A 215 -1.60 -4.85 3.29
N GLU A 216 -2.91 -4.87 3.56
CA GLU A 216 -3.72 -6.07 3.34
C GLU A 216 -3.79 -6.34 1.83
N ALA A 217 -3.27 -7.50 1.42
CA ALA A 217 -3.34 -7.93 0.04
C ALA A 217 -4.80 -8.23 -0.34
N ASP A 218 -5.19 -7.91 -1.57
CA ASP A 218 -6.49 -8.38 -2.07
C ASP A 218 -6.51 -9.91 -2.06
N ASP A 219 -7.67 -10.49 -1.75
CA ASP A 219 -7.88 -11.92 -1.99
C ASP A 219 -7.54 -12.18 -3.47
N PRO A 220 -6.54 -13.02 -3.78
CA PRO A 220 -6.09 -13.26 -5.15
C PRO A 220 -7.18 -13.86 -6.05
N GLY A 221 -8.35 -14.20 -5.48
CA GLY A 221 -9.49 -14.74 -6.19
C GLY A 221 -9.21 -16.17 -6.66
N GLU A 222 -10.14 -16.71 -7.43
CA GLU A 222 -9.94 -18.02 -8.03
C GLU A 222 -8.92 -17.91 -9.18
N LEU A 223 -7.86 -18.73 -9.15
CA LEU A 223 -6.89 -18.81 -10.24
C LEU A 223 -7.59 -19.19 -11.54
N GLN A 224 -7.84 -18.21 -12.40
CA GLN A 224 -8.27 -18.42 -13.78
C GLN A 224 -7.05 -18.83 -14.60
N ILE A 225 -7.21 -19.91 -15.38
CA ILE A 225 -6.20 -20.43 -16.28
C ILE A 225 -6.78 -20.34 -17.68
N ASP A 226 -6.21 -19.46 -18.51
CA ASP A 226 -6.63 -19.32 -19.89
C ASP A 226 -6.25 -20.55 -20.71
N ALA A 227 -7.18 -21.00 -21.55
CA ALA A 227 -6.94 -22.15 -22.41
C ALA A 227 -5.83 -21.89 -23.45
N ALA A 228 -5.61 -20.62 -23.82
CA ALA A 228 -4.56 -20.21 -24.75
C ALA A 228 -3.14 -20.41 -24.17
N ASP A 229 -3.00 -20.38 -22.85
CA ASP A 229 -1.72 -20.53 -22.14
C ASP A 229 -1.33 -21.99 -21.90
N LEU A 230 -2.15 -22.94 -22.37
CA LEU A 230 -1.97 -24.36 -22.14
C LEU A 230 -1.60 -25.08 -23.43
N ARG A 231 -0.42 -25.71 -23.44
CA ARG A 231 -0.10 -26.74 -24.41
C ARG A 231 -0.46 -28.10 -23.84
N ILE A 232 -1.39 -28.79 -24.51
CA ILE A 232 -1.88 -30.12 -24.10
C ILE A 232 -1.37 -31.16 -25.09
N ASP A 233 -0.44 -32.00 -24.63
CA ASP A 233 0.12 -33.12 -25.39
C ASP A 233 -0.56 -34.42 -24.94
N VAL A 234 -1.01 -35.23 -25.90
CA VAL A 234 -1.65 -36.53 -25.65
C VAL A 234 -0.75 -37.64 -26.18
N PHE A 235 -0.53 -38.67 -25.38
CA PHE A 235 0.38 -39.76 -25.72
C PHE A 235 -0.05 -41.09 -25.08
N ARG A 236 0.65 -42.17 -25.43
CA ARG A 236 0.37 -43.52 -24.91
C ARG A 236 0.80 -43.63 -23.45
N SER A 237 -0.07 -44.21 -22.63
CA SER A 237 0.25 -44.48 -21.22
C SER A 237 1.41 -45.49 -21.12
N SER A 238 2.30 -45.30 -20.15
CA SER A 238 3.39 -46.22 -19.86
C SER A 238 3.09 -47.07 -18.62
N GLY A 239 3.26 -48.39 -18.67
CA GLY A 239 3.16 -49.26 -17.48
C GLY A 239 2.63 -50.66 -17.77
N PRO A 240 2.49 -51.52 -16.73
CA PRO A 240 1.94 -52.86 -16.87
C PRO A 240 0.45 -52.77 -17.24
N GLY A 241 0.11 -53.10 -18.49
CA GLY A 241 -1.25 -53.14 -18.97
C GLY A 241 -1.39 -53.97 -20.24
N GLY A 242 -2.62 -54.39 -20.53
CA GLY A 242 -2.94 -55.22 -21.70
C GLY A 242 -2.90 -54.44 -23.02
N GLN A 243 -3.50 -55.00 -24.08
CA GLN A 243 -3.54 -54.38 -25.42
C GLN A 243 -4.03 -52.91 -25.40
N SER A 244 -4.92 -52.55 -24.49
CA SER A 244 -5.47 -51.19 -24.35
C SER A 244 -4.40 -50.14 -24.03
N VAL A 245 -3.34 -50.49 -23.30
CA VAL A 245 -2.25 -49.55 -22.95
C VAL A 245 -1.34 -49.28 -24.16
N ASN A 246 -1.21 -50.26 -25.05
CA ASN A 246 -0.36 -50.14 -26.25
C ASN A 246 -1.05 -49.47 -27.43
N THR A 247 -2.38 -49.37 -27.41
CA THR A 247 -3.19 -48.89 -28.55
C THR A 247 -3.97 -47.61 -28.28
N THR A 248 -4.31 -47.29 -27.02
CA THR A 248 -5.10 -46.11 -26.68
C THR A 248 -4.22 -44.97 -26.16
N ASP A 249 -4.36 -43.80 -26.77
CA ASP A 249 -3.66 -42.57 -26.35
C ASP A 249 -4.42 -41.89 -25.19
N SER A 250 -4.31 -42.46 -23.99
CA SER A 250 -5.02 -41.98 -22.78
C SER A 250 -4.21 -41.06 -21.87
N ALA A 251 -2.89 -40.99 -22.00
CA ALA A 251 -2.05 -40.15 -21.14
C ALA A 251 -2.05 -38.69 -21.63
N VAL A 252 -2.10 -37.75 -20.69
CA VAL A 252 -2.17 -36.32 -20.98
C VAL A 252 -1.03 -35.61 -20.26
N ARG A 253 -0.33 -34.73 -20.97
CA ARG A 253 0.63 -33.78 -20.41
C ARG A 253 0.16 -32.37 -20.73
N ILE A 254 0.13 -31.53 -19.72
CA ILE A 254 -0.23 -30.12 -19.82
C ILE A 254 1.01 -29.30 -19.46
N THR A 255 1.37 -28.38 -20.34
CA THR A 255 2.40 -27.37 -20.10
C THR A 255 1.72 -26.01 -20.00
N HIS A 256 1.90 -25.32 -18.88
CA HIS A 256 1.53 -23.91 -18.79
C HIS A 256 2.68 -23.08 -19.38
N LEU A 257 2.42 -22.43 -20.52
CA LEU A 257 3.45 -21.73 -21.28
C LEU A 257 4.09 -20.58 -20.50
N PRO A 258 3.33 -19.73 -19.77
CA PRO A 258 3.92 -18.60 -19.04
C PRO A 258 4.83 -19.02 -17.89
N SER A 259 4.43 -20.02 -17.09
CA SER A 259 5.23 -20.45 -15.92
C SER A 259 6.21 -21.59 -16.22
N GLY A 260 6.09 -22.23 -17.39
CA GLY A 260 6.88 -23.41 -17.75
C GLY A 260 6.54 -24.67 -16.94
N ILE A 261 5.52 -24.64 -16.07
CA ILE A 261 5.13 -25.82 -15.27
C ILE A 261 4.55 -26.89 -16.19
N VAL A 262 5.14 -28.09 -16.09
CA VAL A 262 4.67 -29.29 -16.79
C VAL A 262 4.05 -30.27 -15.79
N VAL A 263 2.84 -30.73 -16.09
CA VAL A 263 2.12 -31.77 -15.34
C VAL A 263 1.70 -32.87 -16.29
N SER A 264 1.85 -34.13 -15.89
CA SER A 264 1.40 -35.28 -16.67
C SER A 264 0.56 -36.23 -15.82
N MET A 265 -0.51 -36.77 -16.41
CA MET A 265 -1.40 -37.76 -15.80
C MET A 265 -1.69 -38.91 -16.75
N GLN A 266 -1.65 -40.12 -16.20
CA GLN A 266 -1.91 -41.37 -16.94
C GLN A 266 -2.59 -42.46 -16.08
N ASN A 267 -3.12 -42.07 -14.92
CA ASN A 267 -3.64 -43.03 -13.93
C ASN A 267 -4.98 -43.62 -14.34
N GLU A 268 -5.80 -42.85 -15.05
CA GLU A 268 -7.13 -43.27 -15.49
C GLU A 268 -7.10 -43.85 -16.91
N LYS A 269 -8.08 -44.69 -17.24
CA LYS A 269 -8.26 -45.24 -18.59
C LYS A 269 -8.78 -44.20 -19.59
N SER A 270 -9.44 -43.16 -19.10
CA SER A 270 -10.02 -42.08 -19.91
C SER A 270 -9.08 -40.90 -20.02
N GLN A 271 -8.86 -40.44 -21.26
CA GLN A 271 -8.11 -39.22 -21.56
C GLN A 271 -8.72 -37.99 -20.86
N LEU A 272 -10.05 -37.87 -20.86
CA LEU A 272 -10.74 -36.72 -20.26
C LEU A 272 -10.51 -36.66 -18.74
N GLN A 273 -10.58 -37.81 -18.07
CA GLN A 273 -10.32 -37.89 -16.63
C GLN A 273 -8.86 -37.56 -16.30
N ASN A 274 -7.91 -38.03 -17.12
CA ASN A 274 -6.50 -37.67 -16.99
C ASN A 274 -6.27 -36.17 -17.24
N LYS A 275 -6.97 -35.56 -18.21
CA LYS A 275 -6.92 -34.11 -18.47
C LYS A 275 -7.45 -33.30 -17.28
N GLU A 276 -8.60 -33.67 -16.72
CA GLU A 276 -9.17 -33.01 -15.54
C GLU A 276 -8.27 -33.14 -14.30
N ALA A 277 -7.70 -34.32 -14.07
CA ALA A 277 -6.74 -34.54 -12.99
C ALA A 277 -5.45 -33.73 -13.19
N ALA A 278 -4.93 -33.66 -14.42
CA ALA A 278 -3.76 -32.85 -14.76
C ALA A 278 -4.03 -31.36 -14.56
N MET A 279 -5.21 -30.87 -14.96
CA MET A 279 -5.66 -29.50 -14.73
C MET A 279 -5.76 -29.17 -13.23
N ARG A 280 -6.29 -30.08 -12.42
CA ARG A 280 -6.38 -29.91 -10.96
C ARG A 280 -5.00 -29.79 -10.32
N VAL A 281 -4.06 -30.64 -10.71
CA VAL A 281 -2.67 -30.59 -10.21
C VAL A 281 -1.94 -29.36 -10.73
N LEU A 282 -2.15 -28.97 -11.98
CA LEU A 282 -1.58 -27.74 -12.53
C LEU A 282 -2.06 -26.51 -11.74
N ARG A 283 -3.37 -26.41 -11.48
CA ARG A 283 -3.95 -25.35 -10.65
C ARG A 283 -3.33 -25.32 -9.26
N ALA A 284 -3.19 -26.47 -8.61
CA ALA A 284 -2.57 -26.56 -7.28
C ALA A 284 -1.10 -26.12 -7.29
N ARG A 285 -0.32 -26.48 -8.33
CA ARG A 285 1.09 -26.05 -8.45
C ARG A 285 1.23 -24.55 -8.70
N LEU A 286 0.40 -23.99 -9.57
CA LEU A 286 0.39 -22.55 -9.85
C LEU A 286 -0.01 -21.74 -8.60
N LEU A 287 -1.01 -22.21 -7.85
CA LEU A 287 -1.38 -21.59 -6.57
C LEU A 287 -0.24 -21.65 -5.56
N ALA A 288 0.44 -22.79 -5.45
CA ALA A 288 1.59 -22.94 -4.55
C ALA A 288 2.77 -22.02 -4.94
N GLU A 289 3.05 -21.87 -6.24
CA GLU A 289 4.09 -20.96 -6.74
C GLU A 289 3.75 -19.49 -6.47
N ARG A 290 2.49 -19.07 -6.74
CA ARG A 290 2.03 -17.72 -6.39
C ARG A 290 2.12 -17.45 -4.89
N ALA A 291 1.69 -18.41 -4.06
CA ALA A 291 1.79 -18.29 -2.61
C ALA A 291 3.26 -18.20 -2.14
N ALA A 292 4.16 -18.98 -2.74
CA ALA A 292 5.59 -18.93 -2.43
C ALA A 292 6.23 -17.60 -2.83
N ALA A 293 5.89 -17.07 -4.00
CA ALA A 293 6.35 -15.77 -4.47
C ALA A 293 5.88 -14.63 -3.55
N ALA A 294 4.58 -14.60 -3.24
CA ALA A 294 4.00 -13.63 -2.31
C ALA A 294 4.63 -13.72 -0.91
N ALA A 295 4.87 -14.94 -0.41
CA ALA A 295 5.54 -15.14 0.87
C ALA A 295 7.00 -14.67 0.85
N ALA A 296 7.71 -14.84 -0.25
CA ALA A 296 9.08 -14.38 -0.42
C ALA A 296 9.17 -12.85 -0.45
N GLU A 297 8.27 -12.21 -1.20
CA GLU A 297 8.15 -10.74 -1.28
C GLU A 297 7.80 -10.15 0.09
N ALA A 298 6.78 -10.70 0.78
CA ALA A 298 6.43 -10.31 2.14
C ALA A 298 7.58 -10.55 3.13
N ALA A 299 8.38 -11.61 2.97
CA ALA A 299 9.55 -11.86 3.81
C ALA A 299 10.70 -10.88 3.51
N GLN A 300 10.81 -10.37 2.29
CA GLN A 300 11.77 -9.34 1.92
C GLN A 300 11.35 -7.98 2.48
N ALA A 301 10.09 -7.58 2.28
CA ALA A 301 9.53 -6.34 2.82
C ALA A 301 9.61 -6.27 4.35
N ARG A 302 9.35 -7.40 5.03
CA ARG A 302 9.52 -7.49 6.50
C ARG A 302 10.98 -7.29 6.92
N ARG A 303 11.93 -7.90 6.19
CA ARG A 303 13.37 -7.78 6.48
C ARG A 303 13.91 -6.37 6.22
N SER A 304 13.32 -5.60 5.31
CA SER A 304 13.74 -4.22 5.06
C SER A 304 13.23 -3.25 6.12
N GLN A 305 12.04 -3.47 6.69
CA GLN A 305 11.52 -2.63 7.78
C GLN A 305 12.24 -2.89 9.11
N VAL A 306 12.45 -4.17 9.44
CA VAL A 306 13.11 -4.57 10.69
C VAL A 306 14.11 -5.67 10.39
N ARG A 307 15.39 -5.28 10.26
CA ARG A 307 16.49 -6.23 10.06
C ARG A 307 16.85 -6.92 11.37
N THR A 308 17.05 -6.14 12.43
CA THR A 308 17.21 -6.61 13.80
C THR A 308 16.42 -5.73 14.76
N VAL A 309 15.82 -6.30 15.81
CA VAL A 309 15.15 -5.51 16.87
C VAL A 309 16.18 -4.98 17.87
N ASP A 310 17.20 -4.30 17.35
CA ASP A 310 18.28 -3.68 18.11
C ASP A 310 17.93 -2.22 18.42
N ARG A 311 18.13 -1.81 19.67
CA ARG A 311 17.88 -0.43 20.15
C ARG A 311 18.63 0.68 19.40
N SER A 312 19.67 0.34 18.65
CA SER A 312 20.48 1.27 17.84
C SER A 312 19.78 1.67 16.53
N GLU A 313 18.96 0.80 15.95
CA GLU A 313 18.23 0.99 14.67
C GLU A 313 16.86 1.69 14.86
N ARG A 314 16.70 2.44 15.95
CA ARG A 314 15.41 3.00 16.35
C ARG A 314 14.90 4.09 15.39
N ILE A 315 13.63 4.01 15.05
CA ILE A 315 12.91 5.11 14.39
C ILE A 315 12.36 6.10 15.43
N ARG A 316 11.96 5.61 16.62
CA ARG A 316 11.36 6.43 17.68
C ARG A 316 11.89 6.08 19.06
N THR A 317 11.90 7.08 19.95
CA THR A 317 12.17 6.91 21.38
C THR A 317 10.99 7.40 22.22
N TYR A 318 10.54 6.55 23.14
CA TYR A 318 9.52 6.79 24.15
C TYR A 318 10.21 6.91 25.51
N ASN A 319 10.34 8.13 26.04
CA ASN A 319 11.05 8.42 27.28
C ASN A 319 10.05 8.82 28.36
N PHE A 320 9.76 7.90 29.28
CA PHE A 320 8.78 8.09 30.35
C PHE A 320 9.22 9.12 31.39
N PRO A 321 10.49 9.14 31.88
CA PRO A 321 10.93 10.13 32.85
C PRO A 321 10.73 11.58 32.40
N GLU A 322 10.85 11.85 31.10
CA GLU A 322 10.68 13.19 30.52
C GLU A 322 9.28 13.39 29.88
N ASN A 323 8.38 12.41 30.00
CA ASN A 323 7.08 12.37 29.30
C ASN A 323 7.19 12.68 27.80
N ARG A 324 8.27 12.22 27.15
CA ARG A 324 8.67 12.66 25.80
C ARG A 324 8.64 11.53 24.77
N ILE A 325 8.06 11.82 23.61
CA ILE A 325 8.26 11.05 22.39
C ILE A 325 9.18 11.82 21.42
N ALA A 326 10.05 11.10 20.72
CA ALA A 326 10.89 11.65 19.67
C ALA A 326 10.96 10.71 18.46
N ASP A 327 10.66 11.23 17.26
CA ASP A 327 10.92 10.55 15.99
C ASP A 327 12.26 11.03 15.43
N HIS A 328 13.19 10.10 15.22
CA HIS A 328 14.56 10.43 14.78
C HIS A 328 14.66 10.66 13.28
N ARG A 329 13.63 10.28 12.51
CA ARG A 329 13.60 10.44 11.05
C ARG A 329 13.17 11.86 10.69
N THR A 330 12.08 12.32 11.27
CA THR A 330 11.51 13.65 11.00
C THR A 330 12.06 14.73 11.93
N GLY A 331 12.69 14.34 13.04
CA GLY A 331 13.11 15.26 14.10
C GLY A 331 11.99 15.70 15.05
N PHE A 332 10.77 15.16 14.88
CA PHE A 332 9.60 15.48 15.71
C PHE A 332 9.86 15.16 17.19
N LYS A 333 9.45 16.07 18.08
CA LYS A 333 9.52 15.90 19.54
C LYS A 333 8.28 16.47 20.19
N ALA A 334 7.69 15.72 21.12
CA ALA A 334 6.56 16.18 21.93
C ALA A 334 6.67 15.67 23.37
N TYR A 335 6.11 16.42 24.32
CA TYR A 335 6.19 16.19 25.77
C TYR A 335 4.82 15.79 26.36
N ASN A 336 4.10 14.94 25.63
CA ASN A 336 2.77 14.45 25.95
C ASN A 336 2.67 12.93 25.74
N LEU A 337 3.71 12.18 26.09
CA LEU A 337 3.82 10.74 25.83
C LEU A 337 2.58 9.96 26.32
N ASP A 338 2.01 10.30 27.48
CA ASP A 338 0.79 9.67 27.99
C ASP A 338 -0.39 9.78 27.01
N ALA A 339 -0.59 10.96 26.42
CA ALA A 339 -1.66 11.19 25.44
C ALA A 339 -1.41 10.41 24.13
N VAL A 340 -0.14 10.36 23.71
CA VAL A 340 0.27 9.58 22.53
C VAL A 340 0.00 8.10 22.74
N LEU A 341 0.40 7.53 23.89
CA LEU A 341 0.12 6.13 24.23
C LEU A 341 -1.37 5.81 24.37
N ASP A 342 -2.21 6.83 24.59
CA ASP A 342 -3.67 6.75 24.61
C ASP A 342 -4.33 7.05 23.24
N GLY A 343 -3.52 7.08 22.16
CA GLY A 343 -3.98 7.15 20.77
C GLY A 343 -3.88 8.52 20.11
N ASP A 344 -3.31 9.54 20.75
CA ASP A 344 -3.08 10.86 20.15
C ASP A 344 -1.82 10.88 19.25
N LEU A 345 -1.77 9.99 18.25
CA LEU A 345 -0.64 9.88 17.32
C LEU A 345 -0.69 10.84 16.15
N GLY A 346 -1.81 11.56 15.96
CA GLY A 346 -2.04 12.42 14.80
C GLY A 346 -0.85 13.33 14.45
N PRO A 347 -0.32 14.12 15.41
CA PRO A 347 0.82 15.00 15.15
C PRO A 347 2.12 14.26 14.76
N VAL A 348 2.35 13.06 15.31
CA VAL A 348 3.54 12.24 15.01
C VAL A 348 3.45 11.71 13.58
N ILE A 349 2.29 11.18 13.19
CA ILE A 349 2.03 10.65 11.85
C ILE A 349 2.06 11.76 10.81
N ALA A 350 1.42 12.91 11.08
CA ALA A 350 1.44 14.06 10.19
C ALA A 350 2.87 14.55 9.90
N SER A 351 3.76 14.53 10.90
CA SER A 351 5.17 14.86 10.69
C SER A 351 5.88 13.89 9.76
N ALA A 352 5.51 12.60 9.76
CA ALA A 352 6.09 11.59 8.86
C ALA A 352 5.53 11.72 7.44
N ILE A 353 4.22 11.96 7.30
CA ILE A 353 3.58 12.25 6.01
C ILE A 353 4.23 13.45 5.34
N ALA A 354 4.40 14.57 6.06
CA ALA A 354 5.00 15.78 5.50
C ALA A 354 6.45 15.58 5.03
N MET A 355 7.23 14.76 5.74
CA MET A 355 8.60 14.40 5.33
C MET A 355 8.60 13.59 4.02
N ASP A 356 7.74 12.59 3.93
CA ASP A 356 7.59 11.71 2.77
C ASP A 356 7.05 12.46 1.53
N GLU A 357 6.08 13.35 1.72
CA GLU A 357 5.59 14.25 0.68
C GLU A 357 6.68 15.18 0.16
N ALA A 358 7.47 15.78 1.05
CA ALA A 358 8.58 16.65 0.66
C ALA A 358 9.65 15.87 -0.14
N GLU A 359 9.94 14.63 0.24
CA GLU A 359 10.87 13.76 -0.49
C GLU A 359 10.35 13.35 -1.87
N ARG A 360 9.04 13.02 -1.98
CA ARG A 360 8.42 12.76 -3.28
C ARG A 360 8.43 13.99 -4.19
N LEU A 361 8.08 15.15 -3.65
CA LEU A 361 8.09 16.42 -4.38
C LEU A 361 9.48 16.75 -4.93
N SER A 362 10.54 16.53 -4.13
CA SER A 362 11.91 16.78 -4.58
C SER A 362 12.34 15.84 -5.72
N GLN A 363 11.94 14.57 -5.66
CA GLN A 363 12.27 13.59 -6.70
C GLN A 363 11.61 13.92 -8.05
N VAL A 364 10.38 14.44 -8.02
CA VAL A 364 9.68 14.87 -9.25
C VAL A 364 10.33 16.14 -9.83
N GLY A 365 10.68 17.11 -8.99
CA GLY A 365 11.33 18.36 -9.43
C GLY A 365 12.71 18.17 -10.07
N GLU A 366 13.47 17.17 -9.63
CA GLU A 366 14.75 16.79 -10.25
C GLU A 366 14.57 16.04 -11.58
N GLY A 367 13.49 15.25 -11.73
CA GLY A 367 13.18 14.48 -12.93
C GLY A 367 12.67 15.31 -14.12
N SER A 368 12.05 16.46 -13.86
CA SER A 368 11.57 17.39 -14.90
C SER A 368 12.66 18.32 -15.47
N GLY A 369 13.90 18.23 -14.96
CA GLY A 369 15.02 19.10 -15.33
C GLY A 369 16.12 18.46 -16.18
N SER A 370 15.95 17.22 -16.67
CA SER A 370 16.92 16.50 -17.53
C SER A 370 16.40 16.20 -18.92
#